data_AF-A0A9E1RG08-F1
#
_entry.id   AF-A0A9E1RG08-F1
#
_cell.length_a   1.000
_cell.length_b   1.000
_cell.length_c   1.000
_cell.angle_alpha   90.00
_cell.angle_beta   90.00
_cell.angle_gamma   90.00
#
_symmetry.space_group_name_H-M   'P 1'
#
loop_
_entity.id
_entity.type
_entity.pdbx_description
1 polymer ?
#
loop_
_entity_poly.entity_id
_entity_poly.type
_entity_poly.pdbx_seq_one_letter_code
_entity_poly.pdbx_strand_id
1 'polypeptide(L)' 'MEKYMQMFIELMMALLVFWLATNFLMRFLPGIATELPLPIYEFLYAFTGSGEGVPRDPAGIFPPDPGS' A
#
# COMPACT_ATOMS: atom_id res chain seq x y z
N MET A 1 -22.31 20.38 -13.72
CA MET A 1 -21.02 19.94 -14.30
C MET A 1 -19.87 20.39 -13.39
N GLU A 2 -19.76 21.68 -13.12
CA GLU A 2 -18.67 22.27 -12.30
C GLU A 2 -18.57 21.72 -10.86
N LYS A 3 -19.70 21.59 -10.14
CA LYS A 3 -19.73 20.97 -8.80
C LYS A 3 -19.18 19.54 -8.76
N TYR A 4 -19.46 18.73 -9.80
CA TYR A 4 -18.97 17.36 -9.87
C TYR A 4 -17.48 17.31 -10.19
N MET A 5 -16.98 18.23 -11.04
CA MET A 5 -15.55 18.35 -11.32
C MET A 5 -14.77 18.82 -10.09
N GLN A 6 -15.30 19.77 -9.32
CA GLN A 6 -14.69 20.20 -8.06
C GLN A 6 -14.62 19.04 -7.05
N MET A 7 -15.72 18.32 -6.83
CA MET A 7 -15.73 17.14 -5.97
C MET A 7 -14.74 16.06 -6.43
N PHE A 8 -14.62 15.86 -7.74
CA PHE A 8 -13.63 14.93 -8.30
C PHE A 8 -12.20 15.38 -8.01
N ILE A 9 -11.88 16.66 -8.22
CA ILE A 9 -10.55 17.21 -7.95
C ILE A 9 -10.20 17.09 -6.46
N GLU A 10 -11.13 17.42 -5.57
CA GLU A 10 -10.93 17.27 -4.13
C GLU A 10 -10.66 15.82 -3.73
N LEU A 11 -11.41 14.87 -4.30
CA LEU A 11 -11.20 13.45 -4.07
C LEU A 11 -9.83 12.99 -4.58
N MET A 12 -9.43 13.41 -5.78
CA MET A 12 -8.12 13.07 -6.34
C MET A 12 -6.97 13.67 -5.51
N MET A 13 -7.12 14.90 -5.02
CA MET A 13 -6.15 15.55 -4.14
C MET A 13 -6.02 14.80 -2.81
N ALA A 14 -7.15 14.40 -2.21
CA ALA A 14 -7.14 13.61 -0.98
C ALA A 14 -6.45 12.26 -1.18
N LEU A 15 -6.75 11.56 -2.28
CA LEU A 15 -6.08 10.30 -2.63
C LEU A 15 -4.58 10.48 -2.84
N LEU A 16 -4.16 11.56 -3.51
CA LEU A 16 -2.74 11.85 -3.75
C LEU A 16 -1.98 12.13 -2.45
N VAL A 17 -2.57 12.93 -1.55
CA VAL A 17 -1.97 13.23 -0.24
C VAL A 17 -1.88 11.96 0.61
N PHE A 18 -2.95 11.16 0.61
CA PHE A 18 -2.95 9.87 1.30
C PHE A 18 -1.85 8.94 0.76
N TRP A 19 -1.76 8.79 -0.56
CA TRP A 19 -0.73 7.99 -1.22
C TRP A 19 0.69 8.46 -0.90
N LEU A 20 0.94 9.77 -0.89
CA LEU A 20 2.25 10.32 -0.56
C LEU A 20 2.63 10.01 0.89
N ALA A 21 1.71 10.20 1.84
CA ALA A 21 1.93 9.94 3.24
C ALA A 21 2.20 8.45 3.51
N THR A 22 1.41 7.56 2.89
CA THR A 22 1.56 6.11 3.06
C THR A 22 2.83 5.61 2.39
N ASN A 23 3.18 6.13 1.22
CA ASN A 23 4.43 5.77 0.54
C ASN A 23 5.65 6.24 1.34
N PHE A 24 5.57 7.41 1.96
CA PHE A 24 6.61 7.89 2.87
C PHE A 24 6.73 6.98 4.11
N LEU A 25 5.61 6.67 4.77
CA LEU A 25 5.58 5.77 5.92
C LEU A 25 6.23 4.41 5.58
N MET A 26 5.83 3.80 4.47
CA MET A 26 6.33 2.49 4.04
C MET A 26 7.83 2.49 3.72
N ARG A 27 8.33 3.56 3.09
CA ARG A 27 9.73 3.62 2.64
C ARG A 27 10.70 4.09 3.71
N PHE A 28 10.30 5.07 4.53
CA PHE A 28 11.21 5.74 5.45
C PHE A 28 11.02 5.33 6.92
N LEU A 29 9.85 4.81 7.27
CA LEU A 29 9.51 4.42 8.64
C LEU A 29 8.95 2.98 8.68
N PRO A 30 9.66 1.98 8.14
CA PRO A 30 9.16 0.62 8.03
C PRO A 30 8.84 -0.02 9.39
N GLY A 31 9.59 0.32 10.45
CA GLY A 31 9.31 -0.18 11.80
C GLY A 31 7.94 0.24 12.34
N ILE A 32 7.51 1.46 12.04
CA ILE A 32 6.16 1.94 12.40
C ILE A 32 5.12 1.28 11.49
N ALA A 33 5.43 1.13 10.21
CA ALA A 33 4.53 0.46 9.27
C ALA A 33 4.24 -0.99 9.68
N THR A 34 5.22 -1.73 10.18
CA THR A 34 5.05 -3.13 10.64
C THR A 34 4.26 -3.26 11.95
N GLU A 35 4.06 -2.17 12.69
CA GLU A 35 3.19 -2.17 13.88
C GLU A 35 1.70 -2.02 13.52
N LEU A 36 1.39 -1.70 12.26
CA LEU A 36 0.00 -1.64 11.80
C LEU A 36 -0.63 -3.05 11.82
N PRO A 37 -1.95 -3.15 12.09
CA PRO A 37 -2.68 -4.39 11.89
C PRO A 37 -2.41 -4.97 10.52
N LEU A 38 -2.20 -6.29 10.44
CA LEU A 38 -1.81 -6.98 9.21
C LEU A 38 -2.67 -6.60 7.98
N PRO A 39 -4.02 -6.51 8.07
CA PRO A 39 -4.83 -6.13 6.93
C PRO A 39 -4.57 -4.69 6.44
N ILE A 40 -4.21 -3.79 7.36
CA ILE A 40 -3.91 -2.39 7.05
C ILE A 40 -2.52 -2.29 6.42
N TYR A 41 -1.54 -3.00 6.96
CA TYR A 41 -0.20 -3.08 6.39
C TYR A 41 -0.24 -3.60 4.95
N GLU A 42 -0.93 -4.72 4.71
CA GLU A 42 -1.07 -5.33 3.37
C GLU A 42 -1.76 -4.38 2.38
N PHE A 43 -2.86 -3.75 2.82
CA PHE A 43 -3.56 -2.76 2.00
C PHE A 43 -2.65 -1.61 1.61
N LEU A 44 -1.97 -0.99 2.58
CA LEU A 44 -1.08 0.14 2.32
C LEU A 44 0.11 -0.26 1.44
N TYR A 45 0.64 -1.48 1.62
CA TYR A 45 1.77 -2.00 0.86
C TYR A 45 1.43 -2.22 -0.62
N ALA A 46 0.25 -2.79 -0.88
CA ALA A 46 -0.29 -2.92 -2.22
C ALA A 46 -0.63 -1.54 -2.84
N PHE A 47 -1.22 -0.66 -2.04
CA PHE A 47 -1.65 0.68 -2.47
C PHE A 47 -0.48 1.59 -2.87
N THR A 48 0.65 1.52 -2.17
CA THR A 48 1.85 2.33 -2.51
C THR A 48 2.66 1.77 -3.66
N GLY A 49 2.28 0.61 -4.22
CA GLY A 49 3.05 -0.07 -5.26
C GLY A 49 4.43 -0.54 -4.78
N SER A 50 4.65 -0.61 -3.45
CA SER A 50 5.86 -1.20 -2.87
C SER A 50 5.94 -2.71 -3.08
N GLY A 51 4.85 -3.33 -3.53
CA GLY A 51 4.69 -4.76 -3.79
C GLY A 51 5.29 -5.30 -5.09
N GLU A 52 6.15 -4.57 -5.81
CA GLU A 52 6.91 -5.17 -6.92
C GLU A 52 7.85 -6.31 -6.47
N GLY A 53 8.03 -6.50 -5.17
CA GLY A 53 8.77 -7.61 -4.57
C GLY A 53 7.92 -8.60 -3.77
N VAL A 54 6.60 -8.69 -4.00
CA VAL A 54 5.74 -9.67 -3.31
C VAL A 54 6.31 -11.09 -3.50
N PRO A 55 6.77 -11.77 -2.43
CA PRO A 55 6.79 -13.23 -2.45
C PRO A 55 5.33 -13.64 -2.67
N ARG A 56 5.05 -14.53 -3.62
CA ARG A 56 3.68 -15.01 -3.93
C ARG A 56 2.92 -15.57 -2.71
N ASP A 57 3.56 -15.65 -1.56
CA ASP A 57 3.04 -16.13 -0.31
C ASP A 57 3.54 -15.27 0.88
N PRO A 58 2.78 -14.26 1.29
CA PRO A 58 3.08 -13.44 2.47
C PRO A 58 2.95 -14.21 3.79
N ALA A 59 2.30 -15.38 3.77
CA ALA A 59 1.90 -16.14 4.95
C ALA A 59 2.62 -17.50 5.08
N GLY A 60 3.49 -17.86 4.13
CA GLY A 60 4.26 -19.11 4.15
C GLY A 60 3.40 -20.39 4.10
N ILE A 61 2.19 -20.31 3.54
CA ILE A 61 1.22 -21.43 3.49
C ILE A 61 1.54 -22.41 2.35
N PHE A 62 2.28 -21.96 1.32
CA PHE A 62 2.74 -22.80 0.23
C PHE A 62 4.23 -23.14 0.42
N PRO A 63 4.57 -24.45 0.49
CA PRO A 63 5.97 -24.85 0.59
C PRO A 63 6.75 -24.39 -0.64
N PRO A 64 8.04 -24.03 -0.50
CA PRO A 64 8.87 -23.70 -1.64
C PRO A 64 8.92 -24.89 -2.59
N ASP A 65 8.74 -24.60 -3.89
CA ASP A 65 8.87 -25.60 -4.94
C ASP A 65 10.27 -26.26 -4.82
N PRO A 66 10.36 -27.60 -4.74
CA PRO A 66 11.63 -28.26 -4.55
C PRO A 66 12.38 -28.27 -5.89
N GLY A 67 13.15 -27.22 -6.19
CA GLY A 67 14.00 -27.25 -7.38
C GLY A 67 14.69 -25.97 -7.83
N SER A 68 15.37 -25.24 -6.94
CA SER A 68 16.42 -24.28 -7.34
C SER A 68 17.79 -24.74 -6.87
#